data_AF-A0A8B5YD19-F1
#
_entry.id   AF-A0A8B5YD19-F1
#
_cell.length_a   1.000
_cell.length_b   1.000
_cell.length_c   1.000
_cell.angle_alpha   90.00
_cell.angle_beta   90.00
_cell.angle_gamma   90.00
#
_symmetry.space_group_name_H-M   'P 1'
#
loop_
_entity.id
_entity.type
_entity.pdbx_description
1 polymer ?
#
loop_
_entity_poly.entity_id
_entity_poly.type
_entity_poly.pdbx_seq_one_letter_code
_entity_poly.pdbx_strand_id
1 'polypeptide(L)'
;MMAKLAGVKTLDMVNGEITKVAYNGAEYERVEGTPRSVGRAGDLVLNGHRHPDLKLGEFYRIVWDEDNSRVSVLDEVGDLHSNAVIDRDSVLFRKVSASQPTLEDRVSTNEKDIAALKSDVAALKGEAKTEYVRIAKSEAKAGDFVKFPNATSSYLTSDKYYEIYRVDGCGDPQIYDDDGDSYDTCGKRFEVYRKVSAAEPKPERLKVGDYVKVVGNESGHYAEIDEIVLVKRDDKDFAPFHCEKLNGNEAGIFYEDELVRATDEEVAEAKDAEARAKFKKGAKVRLKSGGGVYPLLGFENGKVYSVCDNEVRRADGKNIEITQVGAPGYATPDQLELLPEEEAAEIEKWAAIGREVGEYKAGDMVQYLYDGEICEVVAVGEDGSVKVATQNHGNCTENQSSIELIAPVEARFDRKGDE
;
A
#
# COMPACT_ATOMS: atom_id res chain seq x y z
N MET A 1 35.75 9.60 -3.21
CA MET A 1 34.69 8.91 -3.98
C MET A 1 35.19 7.50 -4.22
N MET A 2 34.32 6.48 -4.11
CA MET A 2 34.71 5.07 -4.23
C MET A 2 34.32 4.58 -5.62
N ALA A 3 35.28 4.07 -6.39
CA ALA A 3 35.03 3.64 -7.76
C ALA A 3 34.93 2.13 -7.90
N LYS A 4 35.75 1.38 -7.17
CA LYS A 4 35.48 -0.02 -6.88
C LYS A 4 34.34 -0.12 -5.87
N LEU A 5 33.41 -1.03 -6.12
CA LEU A 5 32.33 -1.34 -5.19
C LEU A 5 32.85 -2.27 -4.09
N ALA A 6 33.04 -1.73 -2.89
CA ALA A 6 33.32 -2.53 -1.70
C ALA A 6 32.01 -3.10 -1.12
N GLY A 7 32.00 -4.37 -0.72
CA GLY A 7 30.84 -5.00 -0.08
C GLY A 7 29.85 -5.66 -1.04
N VAL A 8 30.22 -5.92 -2.30
CA VAL A 8 29.45 -6.80 -3.17
C VAL A 8 29.57 -8.24 -2.68
N LYS A 9 28.46 -8.86 -2.29
CA LYS A 9 28.39 -10.22 -1.78
C LYS A 9 27.79 -11.15 -2.84
N THR A 10 28.50 -12.21 -3.21
CA THR A 10 27.92 -13.25 -4.07
C THR A 10 26.79 -13.98 -3.34
N LEU A 11 25.62 -14.06 -3.97
CA LEU A 11 24.43 -14.76 -3.43
C LEU A 11 24.25 -16.13 -4.06
N ASP A 12 24.51 -16.26 -5.36
CA ASP A 12 24.34 -17.50 -6.11
C ASP A 12 25.44 -17.70 -7.15
N MET A 13 25.80 -18.97 -7.37
CA MET A 13 26.79 -19.41 -8.35
C MET A 13 26.37 -20.74 -8.97
N VAL A 14 26.39 -20.82 -10.30
CA VAL A 14 26.11 -22.04 -11.05
C VAL A 14 27.33 -22.37 -11.92
N ASN A 15 27.84 -23.60 -11.83
CA ASN A 15 29.01 -24.07 -12.59
C ASN A 15 30.27 -23.18 -12.46
N GLY A 16 30.46 -22.52 -11.31
CA GLY A 16 31.59 -21.63 -11.05
C GLY A 16 31.41 -20.20 -11.59
N GLU A 17 30.28 -19.89 -12.22
CA GLU A 17 29.93 -18.56 -12.69
C GLU A 17 28.95 -17.89 -11.72
N ILE A 18 29.18 -16.62 -11.41
CA ILE A 18 28.32 -15.84 -10.50
C ILE A 18 27.01 -15.51 -11.23
N THR A 19 25.88 -15.94 -10.67
CA THR A 19 24.54 -15.72 -11.23
C THR A 19 23.78 -14.62 -10.48
N LYS A 20 24.05 -14.43 -9.18
CA LYS A 20 23.42 -13.36 -8.37
C LYS A 20 24.38 -12.75 -7.37
N VAL A 21 24.31 -11.43 -7.18
CA VAL A 21 25.09 -10.66 -6.19
C VAL A 21 24.20 -9.69 -5.42
N ALA A 22 24.58 -9.36 -4.19
CA ALA A 22 23.98 -8.33 -3.37
C ALA A 22 24.94 -7.16 -3.21
N TYR A 23 24.44 -5.93 -3.36
CA TYR A 23 25.19 -4.71 -3.12
C TYR A 23 24.26 -3.63 -2.56
N ASN A 24 24.65 -2.98 -1.44
CA ASN A 24 23.85 -1.96 -0.74
C ASN A 24 22.38 -2.37 -0.50
N GLY A 25 22.16 -3.60 -0.04
CA GLY A 25 20.80 -4.10 0.24
C GLY A 25 19.94 -4.34 -1.00
N ALA A 26 20.51 -4.31 -2.21
CA ALA A 26 19.81 -4.68 -3.44
C ALA A 26 20.38 -5.96 -4.04
N GLU A 27 19.52 -6.79 -4.60
CA GLU A 27 19.92 -7.96 -5.37
C GLU A 27 20.08 -7.62 -6.85
N TYR A 28 21.12 -8.18 -7.44
CA TYR A 28 21.43 -8.06 -8.85
C TYR A 28 21.62 -9.44 -9.45
N GLU A 29 20.99 -9.70 -10.58
CA GLU A 29 21.11 -10.95 -11.34
C GLU A 29 21.95 -10.74 -12.58
N ARG A 30 22.67 -11.79 -12.97
CA ARG A 30 23.47 -11.79 -14.19
C ARG A 30 22.57 -11.64 -15.41
N VAL A 31 23.00 -10.77 -16.33
CA VAL A 31 22.32 -10.55 -17.60
C VAL A 31 23.19 -11.08 -18.74
N GLU A 32 22.58 -11.81 -19.67
CA GLU A 32 23.26 -12.26 -20.89
C GLU A 32 23.53 -11.09 -21.84
N GLY A 33 24.74 -11.06 -22.42
CA GLY A 33 25.21 -10.01 -23.32
C GLY A 33 26.40 -9.23 -22.78
N THR A 34 27.02 -8.41 -23.64
CA THR A 34 28.14 -7.57 -23.19
C THR A 34 27.62 -6.33 -22.47
N PRO A 35 28.33 -5.84 -21.42
CA PRO A 35 27.90 -4.64 -20.71
C PRO A 35 27.69 -3.42 -21.62
N ARG A 36 28.43 -3.32 -22.74
CA ARG A 36 28.23 -2.28 -23.75
C ARG A 36 26.91 -2.38 -24.50
N SER A 37 26.44 -3.58 -24.85
CA SER A 37 25.24 -3.73 -25.70
C SER A 37 23.96 -3.64 -24.90
N VAL A 38 23.96 -4.19 -23.68
CA VAL A 38 22.75 -4.36 -22.87
C VAL A 38 22.80 -3.66 -21.51
N GLY A 39 23.97 -3.20 -21.08
CA GLY A 39 24.15 -2.51 -19.80
C GLY A 39 23.62 -1.09 -19.81
N ARG A 40 23.18 -0.63 -18.64
CA ARG A 40 22.64 0.72 -18.43
C ARG A 40 23.28 1.34 -17.20
N ALA A 41 23.23 2.68 -17.11
CA ALA A 41 23.72 3.38 -15.92
C ALA A 41 23.01 2.85 -14.66
N GLY A 42 23.80 2.48 -13.64
CA GLY A 42 23.30 1.85 -12.41
C GLY A 42 23.41 0.32 -12.35
N ASP A 43 23.60 -0.36 -13.48
CA ASP A 43 23.96 -1.78 -13.48
C ASP A 43 25.38 -1.98 -12.91
N LEU A 44 25.70 -3.19 -12.45
CA LEU A 44 27.05 -3.54 -11.98
C LEU A 44 27.76 -4.36 -13.05
N VAL A 45 29.08 -4.19 -13.16
CA VAL A 45 29.93 -5.00 -14.02
C VAL A 45 31.03 -5.64 -13.20
N LEU A 46 31.21 -6.95 -13.35
CA LEU A 46 32.40 -7.66 -12.91
C LEU A 46 33.47 -7.49 -14.00
N ASN A 47 34.56 -6.80 -13.67
CA ASN A 47 35.57 -6.43 -14.63
C ASN A 47 36.43 -7.65 -15.06
N GLY A 48 36.30 -8.06 -16.32
CA GLY A 48 37.18 -9.05 -16.95
C GLY A 48 38.36 -8.43 -17.71
N HIS A 49 38.37 -7.12 -17.89
CA HIS A 49 39.41 -6.41 -18.63
C HIS A 49 40.63 -6.10 -17.76
N ARG A 50 41.83 -6.39 -18.26
CA ARG A 50 43.09 -6.00 -17.60
C ARG A 50 43.42 -4.54 -17.88
N HIS A 51 43.34 -3.68 -16.86
CA HIS A 51 43.73 -2.27 -16.94
C HIS A 51 44.61 -1.89 -15.74
N PRO A 52 45.55 -0.92 -15.86
CA PRO A 52 46.31 -0.42 -14.71
C PRO A 52 45.42 0.17 -13.60
N ASP A 53 44.35 0.86 -14.00
CA ASP A 53 43.49 1.62 -13.08
C ASP A 53 42.24 0.84 -12.63
N LEU A 54 41.95 -0.32 -13.25
CA LEU A 54 40.85 -1.20 -12.89
C LEU A 54 41.37 -2.58 -12.49
N LYS A 55 40.95 -3.06 -11.32
CA LYS A 55 41.33 -4.37 -10.82
C LYS A 55 40.51 -5.44 -11.52
N LEU A 56 41.19 -6.49 -11.98
CA LEU A 56 40.59 -7.66 -12.60
C LEU A 56 39.79 -8.45 -11.55
N GLY A 57 38.57 -8.87 -11.89
CA GLY A 57 37.69 -9.64 -11.01
C GLY A 57 36.99 -8.83 -9.93
N GLU A 58 36.95 -7.50 -10.05
CA GLU A 58 36.28 -6.61 -9.11
C GLU A 58 35.03 -5.98 -9.73
N PHE A 59 34.09 -5.55 -8.86
CA PHE A 59 32.84 -4.96 -9.28
C PHE A 59 32.91 -3.44 -9.39
N TYR A 60 32.36 -2.93 -10.48
CA TYR A 60 32.25 -1.51 -10.78
C TYR A 60 30.81 -1.16 -11.15
N ARG A 61 30.41 0.09 -10.94
CA ARG A 61 29.09 0.59 -11.35
C ARG A 61 29.19 1.17 -12.76
N ILE A 62 28.25 0.79 -13.62
CA ILE A 62 28.12 1.40 -14.95
C ILE A 62 27.57 2.80 -14.80
N VAL A 63 28.23 3.74 -15.48
CA VAL A 63 27.84 5.15 -15.60
C VAL A 63 27.62 5.49 -17.07
N TRP A 64 26.88 6.57 -17.30
CA TRP A 64 26.72 7.15 -18.63
C TRP A 64 27.78 8.25 -18.83
N ASP A 65 28.60 8.11 -19.86
CA ASP A 65 29.55 9.12 -20.35
C ASP A 65 28.77 10.04 -21.29
N GLU A 66 28.37 11.21 -20.78
CA GLU A 66 27.60 12.22 -21.54
C GLU A 66 28.38 12.77 -22.74
N ASP A 67 29.70 12.92 -22.61
CA ASP A 67 30.56 13.50 -23.64
C ASP A 67 30.68 12.60 -24.88
N ASN A 68 30.68 11.28 -24.68
CA ASN A 68 30.83 10.30 -25.76
C ASN A 68 29.57 9.45 -26.00
N SER A 69 28.45 9.80 -25.35
CA SER A 69 27.15 9.10 -25.44
C SER A 69 27.28 7.58 -25.34
N ARG A 70 28.03 7.09 -24.34
CA ARG A 70 28.31 5.66 -24.16
C ARG A 70 28.28 5.26 -22.69
N VAL A 71 28.08 3.97 -22.43
CA VAL A 71 28.29 3.41 -21.09
C VAL A 71 29.79 3.25 -20.80
N SER A 72 30.16 3.47 -19.54
CA SER A 72 31.54 3.38 -19.05
C SER A 72 31.53 3.00 -17.56
N VAL A 73 32.71 2.79 -16.97
CA VAL A 73 32.91 2.72 -15.52
C VAL A 73 33.88 3.81 -15.08
N LEU A 74 33.79 4.22 -13.82
CA LEU A 74 34.74 5.16 -13.22
C LEU A 74 35.83 4.39 -12.48
N ASP A 75 37.05 4.94 -12.45
CA ASP A 75 38.09 4.55 -11.50
C ASP A 75 38.11 5.47 -10.26
N GLU A 76 39.03 5.18 -9.32
CA GLU A 76 39.07 5.83 -8.00
C GLU A 76 39.35 7.35 -8.06
N VAL A 77 39.86 7.84 -9.20
CA VAL A 77 40.13 9.27 -9.44
C VAL A 77 39.04 9.93 -10.29
N GLY A 78 38.07 9.15 -10.79
CA GLY A 78 36.94 9.63 -11.57
C GLY A 78 37.14 9.58 -13.08
N ASP A 79 38.17 8.88 -13.56
CA ASP A 79 38.42 8.71 -14.99
C ASP A 79 37.51 7.61 -15.57
N LEU A 80 37.05 7.82 -16.81
CA LEU A 80 36.11 6.94 -17.51
C LEU A 80 36.84 5.86 -18.30
N HIS A 81 36.51 4.59 -18.04
CA HIS A 81 37.15 3.42 -18.66
C HIS A 81 36.17 2.55 -19.45
N SER A 82 35.83 2.98 -20.67
CA SER A 82 34.87 2.26 -21.53
C SER A 82 35.34 0.86 -21.97
N ASN A 83 36.62 0.54 -21.87
CA ASN A 83 37.15 -0.78 -22.23
C ASN A 83 36.62 -1.89 -21.31
N ALA A 84 36.36 -1.58 -20.04
CA ALA A 84 35.83 -2.55 -19.08
C ALA A 84 34.42 -3.03 -19.42
N VAL A 85 33.64 -2.25 -20.18
CA VAL A 85 32.29 -2.62 -20.63
C VAL A 85 32.26 -3.24 -22.03
N ILE A 86 33.38 -3.18 -22.78
CA ILE A 86 33.52 -3.75 -24.12
C ILE A 86 34.07 -5.17 -24.08
N ASP A 87 34.90 -5.47 -23.08
CA ASP A 87 35.55 -6.77 -22.94
C ASP A 87 34.53 -7.92 -22.82
N ARG A 88 34.81 -9.04 -23.47
CA ARG A 88 33.94 -10.22 -23.49
C ARG A 88 33.99 -10.99 -22.17
N ASP A 89 35.06 -10.84 -21.41
CA ASP A 89 35.22 -11.47 -20.11
C ASP A 89 34.53 -10.67 -18.99
N SER A 90 34.02 -9.48 -19.29
CA SER A 90 33.25 -8.67 -18.34
C SER A 90 31.80 -9.11 -18.27
N VAL A 91 31.29 -9.28 -17.05
CA VAL A 91 29.96 -9.83 -16.79
C VAL A 91 29.03 -8.76 -16.22
N LEU A 92 27.83 -8.64 -16.78
CA LEU A 92 26.82 -7.65 -16.38
C LEU A 92 25.86 -8.21 -15.32
N PHE A 93 25.54 -7.39 -14.33
CA PHE A 93 24.54 -7.67 -13.30
C PHE A 93 23.52 -6.53 -13.20
N ARG A 94 22.22 -6.88 -13.30
CA ARG A 94 21.09 -5.94 -13.26
C ARG A 94 20.31 -6.08 -11.98
N LYS A 95 19.91 -4.93 -11.43
CA LYS A 95 19.10 -4.87 -10.21
C LYS A 95 17.73 -5.53 -10.43
N VAL A 96 17.39 -6.53 -9.61
CA VAL A 96 16.13 -7.30 -9.71
C VAL A 96 15.17 -6.99 -8.55
N SER A 97 15.69 -6.60 -7.39
CA SER A 97 14.87 -6.22 -6.24
C SER A 97 15.63 -5.27 -5.30
N ALA A 98 14.93 -4.32 -4.70
CA ALA A 98 15.42 -3.70 -3.47
C ALA A 98 15.04 -4.67 -2.34
N SER A 99 16.01 -5.33 -1.70
CA SER A 99 15.70 -6.08 -0.49
C SER A 99 15.21 -5.09 0.55
N GLN A 100 14.21 -5.51 1.33
CA GLN A 100 13.89 -4.83 2.57
C GLN A 100 15.17 -4.67 3.40
N PRO A 101 15.31 -3.55 4.16
CA PRO A 101 16.48 -3.31 4.99
C PRO A 101 16.73 -4.52 5.89
N THR A 102 18.00 -4.91 6.01
CA THR A 102 18.38 -6.08 6.82
C THR A 102 17.92 -5.90 8.26
N LEU A 103 17.80 -6.99 9.02
CA LEU A 103 17.47 -6.90 10.44
C LEU A 103 18.46 -5.99 11.17
N GLU A 104 19.73 -6.03 10.79
CA GLU A 104 20.79 -5.18 11.31
C GLU A 104 20.59 -3.71 10.94
N ASP A 105 20.20 -3.39 9.70
CA ASP A 105 19.91 -2.01 9.27
C ASP A 105 18.69 -1.45 9.98
N ARG A 106 17.64 -2.27 10.15
CA ARG A 106 16.41 -1.92 10.88
C ARG A 106 16.71 -1.72 12.36
N VAL A 107 17.52 -2.58 12.97
CA VAL A 107 17.93 -2.44 14.37
C VAL A 107 18.78 -1.18 14.55
N SER A 108 19.76 -0.92 13.68
CA SER A 108 20.57 0.30 13.72
C SER A 108 19.72 1.57 13.54
N THR A 109 18.70 1.53 12.69
CA THR A 109 17.78 2.66 12.49
C THR A 109 16.91 2.86 13.73
N ASN A 110 16.29 1.79 14.22
CA ASN A 110 15.49 1.82 15.44
C ASN A 110 16.32 2.26 16.66
N GLU A 111 17.58 1.87 16.78
CA GLU A 111 18.46 2.30 17.86
C GLU A 111 18.74 3.81 17.82
N LYS A 112 18.93 4.38 16.62
CA LYS A 112 19.07 5.82 16.43
C LYS A 112 17.77 6.55 16.76
N ASP A 113 16.64 6.02 16.32
CA ASP A 113 15.33 6.62 16.59
C ASP A 113 14.99 6.55 18.08
N ILE A 114 15.29 5.43 18.76
CA ILE A 114 15.15 5.28 20.22
C ILE A 114 16.08 6.26 20.95
N ALA A 115 17.30 6.48 20.46
CA ALA A 115 18.22 7.44 21.07
C ALA A 115 17.72 8.88 20.91
N ALA A 116 17.21 9.25 19.73
CA ALA A 116 16.57 10.54 19.47
C ALA A 116 15.33 10.74 20.36
N LEU A 117 14.43 9.76 20.41
CA LEU A 117 13.24 9.78 21.27
C LEU A 117 13.61 9.86 22.76
N LYS A 118 14.67 9.19 23.22
CA LYS A 118 15.15 9.32 24.61
C LYS A 118 15.70 10.71 24.88
N SER A 119 16.37 11.33 23.91
CA SER A 119 16.84 12.72 24.01
C SER A 119 15.67 13.68 24.09
N ASP A 120 14.66 13.51 23.22
CA ASP A 120 13.46 14.35 23.19
C ASP A 120 12.62 14.17 24.47
N VAL A 121 12.46 12.94 24.96
CA VAL A 121 11.83 12.66 26.25
C VAL A 121 12.64 13.24 27.41
N ALA A 122 13.97 13.26 27.35
CA ALA A 122 14.81 13.90 28.36
C ALA A 122 14.71 15.42 28.31
N ALA A 123 14.57 16.03 27.12
CA ALA A 123 14.29 17.45 26.95
C ALA A 123 12.90 17.82 27.49
N LEU A 124 11.88 17.02 27.16
CA LEU A 124 10.50 17.17 27.67
C LEU A 124 10.43 16.97 29.20
N LYS A 125 11.20 16.02 29.76
CA LYS A 125 11.33 15.83 31.21
C LYS A 125 12.20 16.90 31.89
N GLY A 126 13.12 17.51 31.15
CA GLY A 126 13.99 18.59 31.61
C GLY A 126 13.31 19.95 31.66
N GLU A 127 12.26 20.15 30.85
CA GLU A 127 11.42 21.36 30.84
C GLU A 127 10.22 21.30 31.81
N ALA A 128 9.94 20.14 32.41
CA ALA A 128 8.90 19.96 33.42
C ALA A 128 9.34 20.45 34.82
N LYS A 129 9.80 21.70 34.93
CA LYS A 129 10.13 22.31 36.22
C LYS A 129 9.55 23.71 36.35
N THR A 130 8.22 23.80 36.32
CA THR A 130 7.38 24.70 37.15
C THR A 130 5.89 24.40 36.87
N GLU A 131 5.32 23.41 37.55
CA GLU A 131 3.89 23.02 37.41
C GLU A 131 2.93 24.10 37.97
N TYR A 132 3.43 25.00 38.82
CA TYR A 132 2.65 26.04 39.48
C TYR A 132 3.42 27.37 39.47
N VAL A 133 2.82 28.42 38.94
CA VAL A 133 3.36 29.79 38.99
C VAL A 133 2.67 30.56 40.10
N ARG A 134 3.45 31.18 40.98
CA ARG A 134 2.94 32.02 42.08
C ARG A 134 2.33 33.30 41.51
N ILE A 135 1.10 33.60 41.91
CA ILE A 135 0.34 34.79 41.50
C ILE A 135 -0.02 35.67 42.70
N ALA A 136 -0.43 36.92 42.42
CA ALA A 136 -0.92 37.83 43.47
C ALA A 136 -2.27 37.36 44.02
N LYS A 137 -2.52 37.58 45.31
CA LYS A 137 -3.80 37.19 45.95
C LYS A 137 -5.02 37.84 45.29
N SER A 138 -4.87 39.08 44.82
CA SER A 138 -5.92 39.83 44.10
C SER A 138 -6.30 39.22 42.75
N GLU A 139 -5.47 38.32 42.21
CA GLU A 139 -5.72 37.64 40.94
C GLU A 139 -6.32 36.24 41.12
N ALA A 140 -6.54 35.82 42.38
CA ALA A 140 -7.11 34.51 42.69
C ALA A 140 -8.52 34.38 42.12
N LYS A 141 -8.81 33.23 41.51
CA LYS A 141 -10.14 32.85 41.02
C LYS A 141 -10.38 31.37 41.21
N ALA A 142 -11.61 30.92 40.99
CA ALA A 142 -11.93 29.49 40.99
C ALA A 142 -11.04 28.73 39.98
N GLY A 143 -10.52 27.57 40.37
CA GLY A 143 -9.58 26.75 39.61
C GLY A 143 -8.09 27.10 39.79
N ASP A 144 -7.75 28.21 40.44
CA ASP A 144 -6.40 28.44 40.96
C ASP A 144 -6.20 27.65 42.27
N PHE A 145 -4.98 27.63 42.80
CA PHE A 145 -4.62 26.84 43.99
C PHE A 145 -4.05 27.74 45.09
N VAL A 146 -4.36 27.44 46.36
CA VAL A 146 -3.65 28.00 47.51
C VAL A 146 -2.69 26.98 48.10
N LYS A 147 -1.58 27.47 48.64
CA LYS A 147 -0.60 26.68 49.39
C LYS A 147 -0.36 27.34 50.73
N PHE A 148 -0.35 26.55 51.80
CA PHE A 148 -0.05 27.01 53.15
C PHE A 148 1.38 26.60 53.53
N PRO A 149 2.36 27.52 53.55
CA PRO A 149 3.75 27.17 53.90
C PRO A 149 3.89 26.65 55.34
N ASN A 150 2.98 27.08 56.22
CA ASN A 150 2.87 26.61 57.60
C ASN A 150 1.38 26.57 57.96
N ALA A 151 0.72 25.44 57.68
CA ALA A 151 -0.67 25.23 58.05
C ALA A 151 -0.81 25.24 59.58
N THR A 152 -1.67 26.10 60.11
CA THR A 152 -1.96 26.21 61.55
C THR A 152 -3.22 25.46 61.97
N SER A 153 -3.98 24.95 60.99
CA SER A 153 -5.20 24.18 61.18
C SER A 153 -4.88 22.69 61.05
N SER A 154 -5.47 21.84 61.89
CA SER A 154 -5.33 20.38 61.80
C SER A 154 -5.96 19.78 60.54
N TYR A 155 -6.87 20.52 59.90
CA TYR A 155 -7.55 20.12 58.66
C TYR A 155 -6.72 20.41 57.41
N LEU A 156 -5.54 21.03 57.56
CA LEU A 156 -4.67 21.42 56.46
C LEU A 156 -3.26 20.85 56.64
N THR A 157 -2.71 20.32 55.55
CA THR A 157 -1.34 19.88 55.40
C THR A 157 -0.47 21.01 54.87
N SER A 158 0.62 21.33 55.59
CA SER A 158 1.62 22.30 55.12
C SER A 158 2.18 21.88 53.76
N ASP A 159 2.42 22.88 52.92
CA ASP A 159 2.94 22.73 51.55
C ASP A 159 2.04 21.98 50.55
N LYS A 160 0.85 21.52 50.95
CA LYS A 160 -0.15 20.99 50.01
C LYS A 160 -0.83 22.11 49.23
N TYR A 161 -1.15 21.83 47.96
CA TYR A 161 -1.93 22.70 47.10
C TYR A 161 -3.42 22.34 47.22
N TYR A 162 -4.24 23.34 47.50
CA TYR A 162 -5.69 23.21 47.63
C TYR A 162 -6.37 24.03 46.54
N GLU A 163 -7.26 23.39 45.78
CA GLU A 163 -7.99 24.07 44.71
C GLU A 163 -9.02 25.05 45.27
N ILE A 164 -9.04 26.26 44.72
CA ILE A 164 -10.01 27.30 45.04
C ILE A 164 -11.30 26.98 44.28
N TYR A 165 -12.38 26.67 44.98
CA TYR A 165 -13.67 26.45 44.33
C TYR A 165 -14.48 27.75 44.15
N ARG A 166 -14.19 28.78 44.96
CA ARG A 166 -14.73 30.15 44.78
C ARG A 166 -13.88 31.17 45.55
N VAL A 167 -14.07 32.45 45.21
CA VAL A 167 -13.58 33.59 45.99
C VAL A 167 -14.81 34.34 46.52
N ASP A 168 -14.84 34.66 47.80
CA ASP A 168 -15.99 35.32 48.41
C ASP A 168 -16.01 36.84 48.14
N GLY A 169 -17.04 37.53 48.68
CA GLY A 169 -17.21 38.97 48.50
C GLY A 169 -16.16 39.85 49.17
N CYS A 170 -15.33 39.29 50.06
CA CYS A 170 -14.20 39.95 50.69
C CYS A 170 -12.88 39.70 49.95
N GLY A 171 -12.88 38.82 48.94
CA GLY A 171 -11.70 38.46 48.17
C GLY A 171 -10.90 37.31 48.77
N ASP A 172 -11.44 36.60 49.77
CA ASP A 172 -10.78 35.46 50.39
C ASP A 172 -11.11 34.16 49.61
N PRO A 173 -10.10 33.37 49.21
CA PRO A 173 -10.31 32.07 48.60
C PRO A 173 -11.05 31.08 49.52
N GLN A 174 -11.90 30.25 48.92
CA GLN A 174 -12.58 29.15 49.60
C GLN A 174 -12.10 27.83 48.99
N ILE A 175 -11.74 26.87 49.84
CA ILE A 175 -11.15 25.58 49.44
C ILE A 175 -11.87 24.41 50.10
N TYR A 176 -11.61 23.19 49.62
CA TYR A 176 -11.88 21.97 50.39
C TYR A 176 -10.64 21.58 51.18
N ASP A 177 -10.81 21.22 52.45
CA ASP A 177 -9.72 20.79 53.32
C ASP A 177 -9.32 19.32 53.09
N ASP A 178 -8.49 18.76 53.97
CA ASP A 178 -8.02 17.37 53.84
C ASP A 178 -9.13 16.32 54.04
N ASP A 179 -10.23 16.69 54.71
CA ASP A 179 -11.39 15.84 54.96
C ASP A 179 -12.49 16.05 53.88
N GLY A 180 -12.31 17.03 52.99
CA GLY A 180 -13.23 17.37 51.91
C GLY A 180 -14.31 18.37 52.33
N ASP A 181 -14.20 18.97 53.50
CA ASP A 181 -15.14 19.98 53.99
C ASP A 181 -14.75 21.38 53.49
N SER A 182 -15.74 22.26 53.39
CA SER A 182 -15.49 23.64 52.96
C SER A 182 -14.70 24.40 54.03
N TYR A 183 -13.60 25.04 53.63
CA TYR A 183 -12.71 25.77 54.52
C TYR A 183 -12.50 27.21 54.03
N ASP A 184 -12.77 28.15 54.93
CA ASP A 184 -12.61 29.59 54.72
C ASP A 184 -11.18 30.03 55.06
N THR A 185 -10.51 30.67 54.10
CA THR A 185 -9.12 31.12 54.26
C THR A 185 -8.98 32.50 54.91
N CYS A 186 -10.10 33.12 55.31
CA CYS A 186 -10.13 34.42 55.99
C CYS A 186 -9.12 34.49 57.16
N GLY A 187 -8.30 35.54 57.15
CA GLY A 187 -7.28 35.78 58.19
C GLY A 187 -6.09 34.81 58.18
N LYS A 188 -5.98 33.91 57.20
CA LYS A 188 -4.86 32.94 57.11
C LYS A 188 -3.72 33.44 56.21
N ARG A 189 -2.52 32.93 56.48
CA ARG A 189 -1.34 33.15 55.63
C ARG A 189 -1.21 32.01 54.63
N PHE A 190 -1.44 32.33 53.37
CA PHE A 190 -1.31 31.44 52.22
C PHE A 190 -0.68 32.16 51.03
N GLU A 191 -0.20 31.37 50.09
CA GLU A 191 0.28 31.78 48.78
C GLU A 191 -0.66 31.25 47.70
N VAL A 192 -0.86 32.00 46.62
CA VAL A 192 -1.74 31.59 45.51
C VAL A 192 -0.88 31.20 44.31
N TYR A 193 -1.30 30.14 43.63
CA TYR A 193 -0.63 29.54 42.51
C TYR A 193 -1.61 29.26 41.40
N ARG A 194 -1.21 29.51 40.16
CA ARG A 194 -1.91 29.06 38.96
C ARG A 194 -1.19 27.83 38.43
N LYS A 195 -1.92 26.74 38.22
CA LYS A 195 -1.38 25.58 37.52
C LYS A 195 -1.11 26.02 36.08
N VAL A 196 0.15 26.04 35.68
CA VAL A 196 0.48 26.18 34.26
C VAL A 196 0.31 24.78 33.72
N SER A 197 -0.89 24.47 33.23
CA SER A 197 -0.99 23.31 32.36
C SER A 197 -0.02 23.60 31.21
N ALA A 198 0.95 22.70 31.02
CA ALA A 198 1.34 22.41 29.65
C ALA A 198 0.00 22.23 28.94
N ALA A 199 -0.35 23.14 28.02
CA ALA A 199 -1.44 22.86 27.12
C ALA A 199 -1.19 21.44 26.66
N GLU A 200 -2.10 20.50 26.98
CA GLU A 200 -2.07 19.21 26.34
C GLU A 200 -1.86 19.50 24.86
N PRO A 201 -0.90 18.84 24.17
CA PRO A 201 -0.72 19.09 22.76
C PRO A 201 -2.11 18.91 22.15
N LYS A 202 -2.72 20.03 21.76
CA LYS A 202 -4.03 20.04 21.13
C LYS A 202 -3.87 19.02 20.00
N PRO A 203 -4.72 17.97 19.93
CA PRO A 203 -4.53 16.89 18.97
C PRO A 203 -4.21 17.53 17.64
N GLU A 204 -3.09 17.11 17.04
CA GLU A 204 -2.62 17.71 15.80
C GLU A 204 -3.78 17.68 14.82
N ARG A 205 -4.22 18.89 14.42
CA ARG A 205 -5.42 19.04 13.63
C ARG A 205 -5.32 18.18 12.38
N LEU A 206 -6.38 17.42 12.11
CA LEU A 206 -6.47 16.52 10.96
C LEU A 206 -6.13 17.28 9.67
N LYS A 207 -5.34 16.65 8.80
CA LYS A 207 -4.87 17.25 7.55
C LYS A 207 -5.56 16.58 6.37
N VAL A 208 -5.64 17.33 5.26
CA VAL A 208 -6.05 16.76 3.97
C VAL A 208 -5.10 15.62 3.61
N GLY A 209 -5.68 14.45 3.30
CA GLY A 209 -4.96 13.21 3.05
C GLY A 209 -4.95 12.24 4.22
N ASP A 210 -5.36 12.67 5.42
CA ASP A 210 -5.45 11.77 6.58
C ASP A 210 -6.66 10.85 6.45
N TYR A 211 -6.45 9.57 6.78
CA TYR A 211 -7.53 8.64 7.01
C TYR A 211 -7.98 8.74 8.46
N VAL A 212 -9.29 8.83 8.65
CA VAL A 212 -9.92 9.10 9.93
C VAL A 212 -11.07 8.13 10.14
N LYS A 213 -11.28 7.75 11.40
CA LYS A 213 -12.41 6.93 11.82
C LYS A 213 -13.51 7.83 12.34
N VAL A 214 -14.73 7.55 11.90
CA VAL A 214 -15.94 8.24 12.34
C VAL A 214 -16.34 7.73 13.73
N VAL A 215 -16.48 8.64 14.70
CA VAL A 215 -16.85 8.33 16.09
C VAL A 215 -18.15 9.00 16.54
N GLY A 216 -18.66 9.95 15.76
CA GLY A 216 -19.93 10.64 15.98
C GLY A 216 -20.77 10.70 14.71
N ASN A 217 -22.05 11.05 14.85
CA ASN A 217 -23.02 11.13 13.75
C ASN A 217 -23.99 12.31 13.92
N GLU A 218 -23.51 13.39 14.50
CA GLU A 218 -24.28 14.59 14.83
C GLU A 218 -24.44 15.53 13.62
N SER A 219 -23.52 15.47 12.66
CA SER A 219 -23.55 16.22 11.42
C SER A 219 -24.27 15.49 10.26
N GLY A 220 -24.63 16.24 9.21
CA GLY A 220 -25.38 15.75 8.05
C GLY A 220 -24.53 14.95 7.06
N HIS A 221 -23.75 13.99 7.54
CA HIS A 221 -22.89 13.13 6.72
C HIS A 221 -23.56 11.77 6.41
N TYR A 222 -22.97 11.02 5.48
CA TYR A 222 -23.45 9.73 4.99
C TYR A 222 -22.59 8.54 5.46
N ALA A 223 -21.63 8.76 6.36
CA ALA A 223 -20.79 7.70 6.92
C ALA A 223 -21.43 7.05 8.16
N GLU A 224 -21.14 5.76 8.34
CA GLU A 224 -21.49 5.01 9.55
C GLU A 224 -20.45 5.24 10.64
N ILE A 225 -20.85 5.09 11.91
CA ILE A 225 -19.90 5.07 13.03
C ILE A 225 -18.94 3.89 12.85
N ASP A 226 -17.67 4.11 13.19
CA ASP A 226 -16.52 3.22 12.95
C ASP A 226 -16.09 3.06 11.47
N GLU A 227 -16.74 3.77 10.52
CA GLU A 227 -16.30 3.81 9.12
C GLU A 227 -14.99 4.62 8.98
N ILE A 228 -14.07 4.14 8.13
CA ILE A 228 -12.84 4.86 7.78
C ILE A 228 -13.11 5.71 6.54
N VAL A 229 -12.87 7.02 6.66
CA VAL A 229 -13.03 8.01 5.59
C VAL A 229 -11.73 8.79 5.38
N LEU A 230 -11.60 9.41 4.20
CA LEU A 230 -10.43 10.20 3.81
C LEU A 230 -10.77 11.69 3.86
N VAL A 231 -10.00 12.48 4.57
CA VAL A 231 -10.14 13.95 4.58
C VAL A 231 -9.66 14.51 3.25
N LYS A 232 -10.57 15.05 2.44
CA LYS A 232 -10.29 15.63 1.12
C LYS A 232 -10.12 17.14 1.14
N ARG A 233 -10.85 17.82 2.02
CA ARG A 233 -10.79 19.27 2.18
C ARG A 233 -10.99 19.64 3.63
N ASP A 234 -10.37 20.77 3.97
CA ASP A 234 -10.43 21.39 5.27
C ASP A 234 -10.69 22.89 5.10
N ASP A 235 -11.92 23.32 5.38
CA ASP A 235 -12.39 24.70 5.19
C ASP A 235 -12.15 25.61 6.40
N LYS A 236 -11.64 25.04 7.51
CA LYS A 236 -11.29 25.74 8.76
C LYS A 236 -12.42 26.55 9.40
N ASP A 237 -13.67 26.18 9.12
CA ASP A 237 -14.86 26.75 9.71
C ASP A 237 -15.43 25.85 10.83
N PHE A 238 -16.72 25.99 11.16
CA PHE A 238 -17.35 25.24 12.24
C PHE A 238 -17.51 23.74 11.92
N ALA A 239 -17.66 23.35 10.65
CA ALA A 239 -17.74 21.96 10.20
C ALA A 239 -16.70 21.76 9.08
N PRO A 240 -15.40 21.70 9.42
CA PRO A 240 -14.37 22.01 8.43
C PRO A 240 -14.03 20.84 7.50
N PHE A 241 -14.33 19.59 7.88
CA PHE A 241 -13.74 18.42 7.22
C PHE A 241 -14.68 17.80 6.20
N HIS A 242 -14.36 17.98 4.92
CA HIS A 242 -15.02 17.24 3.85
C HIS A 242 -14.32 15.91 3.65
N CYS A 243 -15.06 14.83 3.84
CA CYS A 243 -14.53 13.49 3.74
C CYS A 243 -15.13 12.70 2.56
N GLU A 244 -14.37 11.74 2.09
CA GLU A 244 -14.73 10.79 1.03
C GLU A 244 -14.59 9.37 1.56
N LYS A 245 -15.55 8.51 1.22
CA LYS A 245 -15.50 7.08 1.57
C LYS A 245 -14.42 6.39 0.74
N LEU A 246 -13.96 5.22 1.19
CA LEU A 246 -12.94 4.44 0.47
C LEU A 246 -13.39 3.97 -0.92
N ASN A 247 -14.70 3.87 -1.14
CA ASN A 247 -15.31 3.54 -2.44
C ASN A 247 -15.37 4.74 -3.42
N GLY A 248 -14.93 5.93 -3.01
CA GLY A 248 -14.94 7.15 -3.80
C GLY A 248 -16.23 7.98 -3.71
N ASN A 249 -17.23 7.51 -2.96
CA ASN A 249 -18.45 8.27 -2.73
C ASN A 249 -18.21 9.38 -1.69
N GLU A 250 -19.00 10.45 -1.78
CA GLU A 250 -18.96 11.53 -0.79
C GLU A 250 -19.40 11.01 0.59
N ALA A 251 -18.54 11.17 1.60
CA ALA A 251 -18.89 10.85 2.98
C ALA A 251 -19.65 12.02 3.63
N GLY A 252 -19.39 13.25 3.20
CA GLY A 252 -20.04 14.46 3.70
C GLY A 252 -19.09 15.35 4.49
N ILE A 253 -19.67 16.24 5.30
CA ILE A 253 -18.95 17.24 6.10
C ILE A 253 -19.05 16.87 7.57
N PHE A 254 -17.91 16.85 8.27
CA PHE A 254 -17.78 16.39 9.65
C PHE A 254 -17.25 17.48 10.58
N TYR A 255 -17.65 17.40 11.84
CA TYR A 255 -17.03 18.13 12.93
C TYR A 255 -15.70 17.50 13.36
N GLU A 256 -14.83 18.28 14.02
CA GLU A 256 -13.52 17.81 14.48
C GLU A 256 -13.63 16.73 15.57
N ASP A 257 -14.67 16.77 16.40
CA ASP A 257 -14.95 15.82 17.47
C ASP A 257 -15.66 14.54 17.01
N GLU A 258 -16.15 14.51 15.77
CA GLU A 258 -16.73 13.31 15.14
C GLU A 258 -15.68 12.41 14.49
N LEU A 259 -14.43 12.86 14.44
CA LEU A 259 -13.34 12.19 13.73
C LEU A 259 -12.16 11.94 14.66
N VAL A 260 -11.60 10.73 14.57
CA VAL A 260 -10.31 10.42 15.19
C VAL A 260 -9.36 9.91 14.12
N ARG A 261 -8.06 10.19 14.27
CA ARG A 261 -7.05 9.67 13.35
C ARG A 261 -7.08 8.14 13.36
N ALA A 262 -7.24 7.54 12.18
CA ALA A 262 -7.21 6.08 12.04
C ALA A 262 -5.76 5.57 12.13
N THR A 263 -5.59 4.39 12.70
CA THR A 263 -4.31 3.66 12.68
C THR A 263 -4.03 3.08 11.30
N ASP A 264 -2.75 2.85 10.97
CA ASP A 264 -2.38 2.25 9.68
C ASP A 264 -3.02 0.86 9.49
N GLU A 265 -3.17 0.10 10.59
CA GLU A 265 -3.87 -1.18 10.60
C GLU A 265 -5.37 -1.06 10.29
N GLU A 266 -6.08 -0.12 10.91
CA GLU A 266 -7.50 0.13 10.61
C GLU A 266 -7.70 0.55 9.15
N VAL A 267 -6.80 1.38 8.61
CA VAL A 267 -6.84 1.82 7.22
C VAL A 267 -6.60 0.65 6.25
N ALA A 268 -5.63 -0.22 6.57
CA ALA A 268 -5.35 -1.39 5.76
C ALA A 268 -6.54 -2.36 5.74
N GLU A 269 -7.13 -2.65 6.90
CA GLU A 269 -8.29 -3.52 7.02
C GLU A 269 -9.51 -2.97 6.27
N ALA A 270 -9.78 -1.65 6.38
CA ALA A 270 -10.89 -1.02 5.68
C ALA A 270 -10.70 -1.04 4.14
N LYS A 271 -9.48 -0.83 3.65
CA LYS A 271 -9.17 -0.93 2.21
C LYS A 271 -9.34 -2.36 1.68
N ASP A 272 -8.90 -3.33 2.45
CA ASP A 272 -9.03 -4.75 2.10
C ASP A 272 -10.50 -5.21 2.14
N ALA A 273 -11.28 -4.77 3.14
CA ALA A 273 -12.72 -4.99 3.20
C ALA A 273 -13.46 -4.37 2.00
N GLU A 274 -13.12 -3.13 1.63
CA GLU A 274 -13.69 -2.47 0.44
C GLU A 274 -13.30 -3.20 -0.86
N ALA A 275 -12.08 -3.71 -0.96
CA ALA A 275 -11.65 -4.51 -2.11
C ALA A 275 -12.46 -5.81 -2.22
N ARG A 276 -12.68 -6.52 -1.11
CA ARG A 276 -13.52 -7.74 -1.06
C ARG A 276 -15.00 -7.46 -1.34
N ALA A 277 -15.53 -6.32 -0.90
CA ALA A 277 -16.95 -5.95 -1.06
C ALA A 277 -17.39 -5.91 -2.54
N LYS A 278 -16.46 -5.68 -3.47
CA LYS A 278 -16.71 -5.70 -4.93
C LYS A 278 -17.10 -7.09 -5.44
N PHE A 279 -16.65 -8.16 -4.77
CA PHE A 279 -16.84 -9.54 -5.18
C PHE A 279 -18.09 -10.12 -4.54
N LYS A 280 -19.26 -9.68 -4.98
CA LYS A 280 -20.53 -10.17 -4.43
C LYS A 280 -20.74 -11.65 -4.76
N LYS A 281 -21.46 -12.37 -3.90
CA LYS A 281 -21.88 -13.75 -4.17
C LYS A 281 -22.56 -13.88 -5.53
N GLY A 282 -22.14 -14.87 -6.32
CA GLY A 282 -22.60 -15.11 -7.69
C GLY A 282 -21.81 -14.36 -8.76
N ALA A 283 -20.99 -13.37 -8.40
CA ALA A 283 -20.15 -12.66 -9.35
C ALA A 283 -19.19 -13.62 -10.07
N LYS A 284 -18.97 -13.36 -11.36
CA LYS A 284 -18.02 -14.09 -12.20
C LYS A 284 -16.67 -13.39 -12.14
N VAL A 285 -15.63 -14.16 -11.87
CA VAL A 285 -14.26 -13.64 -11.71
C VAL A 285 -13.28 -14.46 -12.53
N ARG A 286 -12.30 -13.79 -13.12
CA ARG A 286 -11.14 -14.45 -13.73
C ARG A 286 -10.03 -14.56 -12.69
N LEU A 287 -9.43 -15.75 -12.56
CA LEU A 287 -8.26 -15.94 -11.72
C LEU A 287 -7.01 -15.47 -12.46
N LYS A 288 -6.30 -14.48 -11.94
CA LYS A 288 -5.07 -13.95 -12.56
C LYS A 288 -3.83 -14.72 -12.14
N SER A 289 -3.76 -15.14 -10.88
CA SER A 289 -2.56 -15.75 -10.29
C SER A 289 -2.91 -16.67 -9.12
N GLY A 290 -1.96 -17.54 -8.74
CA GLY A 290 -2.10 -18.46 -7.61
C GLY A 290 -2.72 -19.82 -7.94
N GLY A 291 -3.26 -20.01 -9.15
CA GLY A 291 -3.79 -21.29 -9.60
C GLY A 291 -2.77 -22.45 -9.51
N GLY A 292 -3.25 -23.63 -9.13
CA GLY A 292 -2.45 -24.84 -9.00
C GLY A 292 -1.66 -24.95 -7.71
N VAL A 293 -1.72 -23.95 -6.84
CA VAL A 293 -1.04 -23.92 -5.54
C VAL A 293 -2.10 -23.82 -4.44
N TYR A 294 -1.93 -24.54 -3.33
CA TYR A 294 -2.83 -24.40 -2.17
C TYR A 294 -2.85 -22.94 -1.69
N PRO A 295 -4.03 -22.32 -1.51
CA PRO A 295 -5.38 -22.90 -1.38
C PRO A 295 -6.25 -22.95 -2.66
N LEU A 296 -5.64 -22.75 -3.83
CA LEU A 296 -6.25 -22.78 -5.16
C LEU A 296 -5.85 -24.04 -5.95
N LEU A 297 -5.74 -25.19 -5.26
CA LEU A 297 -5.47 -26.48 -5.92
C LEU A 297 -6.63 -26.86 -6.84
N GLY A 298 -6.32 -27.16 -8.11
CA GLY A 298 -7.32 -27.47 -9.13
C GLY A 298 -7.92 -26.25 -9.83
N PHE A 299 -7.54 -25.03 -9.44
CA PHE A 299 -7.88 -23.79 -10.13
C PHE A 299 -6.73 -23.39 -11.06
N GLU A 300 -7.04 -22.86 -12.24
CA GLU A 300 -6.07 -22.47 -13.26
C GLU A 300 -6.18 -20.96 -13.54
N ASN A 301 -5.03 -20.31 -13.72
CA ASN A 301 -5.00 -18.90 -14.10
C ASN A 301 -5.62 -18.72 -15.49
N GLY A 302 -6.32 -17.61 -15.71
CA GLY A 302 -7.05 -17.30 -16.94
C GLY A 302 -8.48 -17.85 -16.97
N LYS A 303 -8.83 -18.83 -16.12
CA LYS A 303 -10.19 -19.40 -16.08
C LYS A 303 -11.15 -18.55 -15.25
N VAL A 304 -12.44 -18.73 -15.55
CA VAL A 304 -13.55 -18.03 -14.90
C VAL A 304 -14.18 -18.90 -13.82
N TYR A 305 -14.45 -18.28 -12.67
CA TYR A 305 -15.00 -18.89 -11.48
C TYR A 305 -16.15 -18.06 -10.92
N SER A 306 -16.97 -18.69 -10.07
CA SER A 306 -18.06 -18.02 -9.37
C SER A 306 -17.71 -17.77 -7.91
N VAL A 307 -17.95 -16.55 -7.45
CA VAL A 307 -17.80 -16.18 -6.03
C VAL A 307 -18.93 -16.80 -5.20
N CYS A 308 -18.57 -17.51 -4.14
CA CYS A 308 -19.53 -18.09 -3.18
C CYS A 308 -19.66 -17.25 -1.92
N ASP A 309 -18.54 -16.77 -1.40
CA ASP A 309 -18.45 -15.90 -0.24
C ASP A 309 -17.31 -14.90 -0.46
N ASN A 310 -17.52 -13.66 -0.05
CA ASN A 310 -16.57 -12.58 -0.19
C ASN A 310 -15.68 -12.39 1.04
N GLU A 311 -15.99 -13.05 2.17
CA GLU A 311 -15.14 -13.04 3.35
C GLU A 311 -15.14 -14.40 4.07
N VAL A 312 -14.11 -15.20 3.81
CA VAL A 312 -13.82 -16.42 4.58
C VAL A 312 -12.55 -16.21 5.40
N ARG A 313 -12.67 -16.37 6.72
CA ARG A 313 -11.52 -16.33 7.64
C ARG A 313 -10.76 -17.66 7.60
N ARG A 314 -9.48 -17.61 7.26
CA ARG A 314 -8.56 -18.75 7.22
C ARG A 314 -7.26 -18.40 7.95
N ALA A 315 -6.38 -19.39 8.10
CA ALA A 315 -5.10 -19.22 8.81
C ALA A 315 -4.15 -18.24 8.09
N ASP A 316 -4.32 -18.09 6.77
CA ASP A 316 -3.58 -17.22 5.86
C ASP A 316 -4.23 -15.83 5.67
N GLY A 317 -5.35 -15.56 6.35
CA GLY A 317 -6.02 -14.25 6.33
C GLY A 317 -7.49 -14.33 5.94
N LYS A 318 -8.01 -13.22 5.41
CA LYS A 318 -9.37 -13.13 4.87
C LYS A 318 -9.33 -13.33 3.36
N ASN A 319 -10.02 -14.36 2.86
CA ASN A 319 -10.05 -14.70 1.44
C ASN A 319 -11.46 -14.62 0.87
N ILE A 320 -11.53 -14.54 -0.45
CA ILE A 320 -12.75 -14.70 -1.24
C ILE A 320 -12.83 -16.18 -1.64
N GLU A 321 -13.96 -16.81 -1.37
CA GLU A 321 -14.24 -18.18 -1.79
C GLU A 321 -14.78 -18.18 -3.22
N ILE A 322 -14.08 -18.88 -4.10
CA ILE A 322 -14.47 -19.15 -5.48
C ILE A 322 -14.75 -20.64 -5.65
N THR A 323 -15.63 -21.01 -6.57
CA THR A 323 -15.96 -22.42 -6.81
C THR A 323 -15.80 -22.85 -8.26
N GLN A 324 -15.38 -24.10 -8.43
CA GLN A 324 -15.39 -24.85 -9.67
C GLN A 324 -16.01 -26.22 -9.40
N VAL A 325 -17.16 -26.53 -10.02
CA VAL A 325 -17.81 -27.86 -9.99
C VAL A 325 -17.78 -28.54 -8.59
N GLY A 326 -18.12 -27.79 -7.54
CA GLY A 326 -18.26 -28.30 -6.18
C GLY A 326 -17.01 -28.33 -5.29
N ALA A 327 -15.85 -27.86 -5.76
CA ALA A 327 -14.67 -27.64 -4.92
C ALA A 327 -14.46 -26.15 -4.61
N PRO A 328 -14.25 -25.77 -3.33
CA PRO A 328 -13.92 -24.39 -2.96
C PRO A 328 -12.43 -24.09 -3.16
N GLY A 329 -12.14 -22.90 -3.67
CA GLY A 329 -10.83 -22.30 -3.77
C GLY A 329 -10.85 -20.95 -3.07
N TYR A 330 -9.71 -20.54 -2.52
CA TYR A 330 -9.62 -19.31 -1.72
C TYR A 330 -8.62 -18.35 -2.35
N ALA A 331 -9.08 -17.20 -2.82
CA ALA A 331 -8.25 -16.20 -3.48
C ALA A 331 -8.24 -14.89 -2.68
N THR A 332 -7.19 -14.10 -2.82
CA THR A 332 -7.17 -12.70 -2.35
C THR A 332 -7.74 -11.77 -3.43
N PRO A 333 -8.23 -10.57 -3.08
CA PRO A 333 -8.80 -9.63 -4.06
C PRO A 333 -7.89 -9.32 -5.25
N ASP A 334 -6.58 -9.23 -5.01
CA ASP A 334 -5.55 -8.94 -6.00
C ASP A 334 -5.30 -10.09 -6.98
N GLN A 335 -5.65 -11.34 -6.62
CA GLN A 335 -5.59 -12.50 -7.50
C GLN A 335 -6.77 -12.60 -8.45
N LEU A 336 -7.82 -11.81 -8.23
CA LEU A 336 -9.06 -11.86 -8.99
C LEU A 336 -9.25 -10.63 -9.88
N GLU A 337 -9.95 -10.84 -10.97
CA GLU A 337 -10.50 -9.81 -11.85
C GLU A 337 -12.01 -10.01 -11.92
N LEU A 338 -12.78 -8.98 -11.62
CA LEU A 338 -14.23 -9.03 -11.73
C LEU A 338 -14.61 -8.91 -13.21
N LEU A 339 -15.39 -9.88 -13.71
CA LEU A 339 -15.86 -9.85 -15.09
C LEU A 339 -17.29 -9.32 -15.17
N PRO A 340 -17.60 -8.48 -16.17
CA PRO A 340 -18.98 -8.17 -16.50
C PRO A 340 -19.72 -9.44 -16.95
N GLU A 341 -21.04 -9.46 -16.74
CA GLU A 341 -21.87 -10.65 -16.99
C GLU A 341 -21.82 -11.11 -18.45
N GLU A 342 -21.74 -10.16 -19.40
CA GLU A 342 -21.65 -10.44 -20.83
C GLU A 342 -20.35 -11.15 -21.21
N GLU A 343 -19.19 -10.67 -20.72
CA GLU A 343 -17.89 -11.29 -20.98
C GLU A 343 -17.80 -12.67 -20.33
N ALA A 344 -18.34 -12.83 -19.12
CA ALA A 344 -18.38 -14.13 -18.46
C ALA A 344 -19.26 -15.14 -19.22
N ALA A 345 -20.42 -14.71 -19.74
CA ALA A 345 -21.29 -15.55 -20.53
C ALA A 345 -20.65 -15.98 -21.86
N GLU A 346 -19.89 -15.09 -22.49
CA GLU A 346 -19.12 -15.44 -23.69
C GLU A 346 -18.04 -16.47 -23.38
N ILE A 347 -17.24 -16.28 -22.33
CA ILE A 347 -16.21 -17.25 -21.93
C ILE A 347 -16.82 -18.61 -21.62
N GLU A 348 -17.97 -18.67 -20.95
CA GLU A 348 -18.66 -19.92 -20.66
C GLU A 348 -19.14 -20.63 -21.95
N LYS A 349 -19.64 -19.90 -22.95
CA LYS A 349 -20.04 -20.47 -24.25
C LYS A 349 -18.87 -21.14 -24.96
N TRP A 350 -17.71 -20.47 -25.03
CA TRP A 350 -16.51 -21.01 -25.68
C TRP A 350 -15.89 -22.15 -24.89
N ALA A 351 -15.84 -22.06 -23.56
CA ALA A 351 -15.36 -23.13 -22.70
C ALA A 351 -16.21 -24.41 -22.80
N ALA A 352 -17.54 -24.28 -22.98
CA ALA A 352 -18.44 -25.42 -23.14
C ALA A 352 -18.15 -26.26 -24.39
N ILE A 353 -17.56 -25.66 -25.42
CA ILE A 353 -17.10 -26.35 -26.64
C ILE A 353 -15.60 -26.72 -26.59
N GLY A 354 -14.94 -26.49 -25.44
CA GLY A 354 -13.53 -26.82 -25.22
C GLY A 354 -12.56 -25.89 -25.95
N ARG A 355 -12.91 -24.60 -26.12
CA ARG A 355 -12.11 -23.62 -26.85
C ARG A 355 -11.95 -22.31 -26.07
N GLU A 356 -10.92 -21.54 -26.40
CA GLU A 356 -10.75 -20.16 -25.90
C GLU A 356 -11.69 -19.18 -26.64
N VAL A 357 -11.99 -18.04 -26.02
CA VAL A 357 -12.84 -17.01 -26.65
C VAL A 357 -12.16 -16.49 -27.92
N GLY A 358 -12.89 -16.55 -29.04
CA GLY A 358 -12.36 -16.15 -30.35
C GLY A 358 -11.51 -17.22 -31.04
N GLU A 359 -11.43 -18.44 -30.50
CA GLU A 359 -10.69 -19.55 -31.13
C GLU A 359 -11.53 -20.20 -32.25
N TYR A 360 -11.55 -19.56 -33.41
CA TYR A 360 -12.15 -20.10 -34.63
C TYR A 360 -11.26 -21.20 -35.25
N LYS A 361 -11.90 -22.16 -35.92
CA LYS A 361 -11.25 -23.23 -36.68
C LYS A 361 -11.87 -23.36 -38.06
N ALA A 362 -11.08 -23.87 -39.01
CA ALA A 362 -11.61 -24.22 -40.33
C ALA A 362 -12.74 -25.25 -40.20
N GLY A 363 -13.87 -24.96 -40.82
CA GLY A 363 -15.12 -25.72 -40.73
C GLY A 363 -16.13 -25.20 -39.72
N ASP A 364 -15.83 -24.14 -38.96
CA ASP A 364 -16.84 -23.50 -38.12
C ASP A 364 -17.91 -22.79 -38.95
N MET A 365 -19.14 -22.77 -38.45
CA MET A 365 -20.21 -21.94 -39.01
C MET A 365 -20.31 -20.66 -38.19
N VAL A 366 -20.16 -19.52 -38.87
CA VAL A 366 -20.22 -18.19 -38.27
C VAL A 366 -21.32 -17.36 -38.92
N GLN A 367 -21.87 -16.40 -38.19
CA GLN A 367 -22.87 -15.46 -38.68
C GLN A 367 -22.30 -14.04 -38.65
N TYR A 368 -22.50 -13.27 -39.71
CA TYR A 368 -22.19 -11.85 -39.71
C TYR A 368 -23.17 -11.09 -38.80
N LEU A 369 -22.62 -10.22 -37.95
CA LEU A 369 -23.42 -9.39 -37.04
C LEU A 369 -24.17 -8.26 -37.77
N TYR A 370 -23.73 -7.87 -38.97
CA TYR A 370 -24.30 -6.76 -39.74
C TYR A 370 -25.60 -7.12 -40.47
N ASP A 371 -25.60 -8.23 -41.20
CA ASP A 371 -26.70 -8.65 -42.07
C ASP A 371 -27.24 -10.06 -41.78
N GLY A 372 -26.61 -10.77 -40.84
CA GLY A 372 -27.00 -12.12 -40.45
C GLY A 372 -26.61 -13.21 -41.45
N GLU A 373 -25.75 -12.94 -42.44
CA GLU A 373 -25.29 -13.97 -43.38
C GLU A 373 -24.50 -15.07 -42.63
N ILE A 374 -24.88 -16.33 -42.84
CA ILE A 374 -24.18 -17.50 -42.27
C ILE A 374 -23.15 -18.00 -43.28
N CYS A 375 -21.89 -18.07 -42.84
CA CYS A 375 -20.74 -18.46 -43.63
C CYS A 375 -19.95 -19.57 -42.95
N GLU A 376 -19.18 -20.30 -43.74
CA GLU A 376 -18.23 -21.29 -43.22
C GLU A 376 -16.83 -20.70 -43.12
N VAL A 377 -16.15 -20.91 -42.00
CA VAL A 377 -14.73 -20.60 -41.86
C VAL A 377 -13.91 -21.56 -42.70
N VAL A 378 -13.17 -21.06 -43.68
CA VAL A 378 -12.29 -21.86 -44.56
C VAL A 378 -10.84 -21.88 -44.07
N ALA A 379 -10.38 -20.83 -43.39
CA ALA A 379 -9.04 -20.77 -42.82
C ALA A 379 -8.97 -19.72 -41.71
N VAL A 380 -7.98 -19.86 -40.82
CA VAL A 380 -7.66 -18.87 -39.79
C VAL A 380 -6.21 -18.47 -39.97
N GLY A 381 -5.95 -17.16 -40.07
CA GLY A 381 -4.61 -16.60 -40.21
C GLY A 381 -3.84 -16.66 -38.89
N GLU A 382 -2.51 -16.62 -38.97
CA GLU A 382 -1.63 -16.56 -37.77
C GLU A 382 -1.85 -15.30 -36.93
N ASP A 383 -2.43 -14.26 -37.53
CA ASP A 383 -2.84 -13.01 -36.88
C ASP A 383 -4.24 -13.05 -36.25
N GLY A 384 -4.91 -14.21 -36.28
CA GLY A 384 -6.27 -14.40 -35.79
C GLY A 384 -7.36 -13.93 -36.76
N SER A 385 -7.03 -13.48 -37.96
CA SER A 385 -8.02 -13.15 -38.99
C SER A 385 -8.77 -14.40 -39.44
N VAL A 386 -10.09 -14.27 -39.64
CA VAL A 386 -10.95 -15.42 -39.96
C VAL A 386 -11.37 -15.31 -41.42
N LYS A 387 -10.98 -16.30 -42.23
CA LYS A 387 -11.37 -16.35 -43.63
C LYS A 387 -12.66 -17.16 -43.77
N VAL A 388 -13.70 -16.54 -44.31
CA VAL A 388 -15.02 -17.15 -44.45
C VAL A 388 -15.42 -17.28 -45.93
N ALA A 389 -16.13 -18.35 -46.25
CA ALA A 389 -16.72 -18.56 -47.57
C ALA A 389 -18.13 -17.94 -47.57
N THR A 390 -18.25 -16.77 -48.20
CA THR A 390 -19.53 -16.06 -48.36
C THR A 390 -20.33 -16.63 -49.54
N GLN A 391 -21.65 -16.45 -49.52
CA GLN A 391 -22.53 -16.96 -50.56
C GLN A 391 -22.37 -16.20 -51.89
N ASN A 392 -22.09 -14.90 -51.83
CA ASN A 392 -22.13 -14.00 -52.99
C ASN A 392 -20.77 -13.40 -53.40
N HIS A 393 -19.78 -13.39 -52.50
CA HIS A 393 -18.51 -12.67 -52.71
C HIS A 393 -17.28 -13.60 -52.69
N GLY A 394 -17.48 -14.91 -52.57
CA GLY A 394 -16.39 -15.88 -52.44
C GLY A 394 -15.72 -15.80 -51.06
N ASN A 395 -14.41 -16.04 -51.01
CA ASN A 395 -13.69 -16.10 -49.74
C ASN A 395 -13.23 -14.72 -49.28
N CYS A 396 -13.81 -14.23 -48.18
CA CYS A 396 -13.50 -12.95 -47.55
C CYS A 396 -12.70 -13.15 -46.26
N THR A 397 -11.89 -12.15 -45.88
CA THR A 397 -11.14 -12.17 -44.62
C THR A 397 -11.78 -11.16 -43.68
N GLU A 398 -12.22 -11.65 -42.54
CA GLU A 398 -13.04 -10.91 -41.60
C GLU A 398 -12.35 -10.72 -40.26
N ASN A 399 -12.73 -9.63 -39.60
CA ASN A 399 -12.39 -9.41 -38.21
C ASN A 399 -13.33 -10.22 -37.32
N GLN A 400 -12.79 -10.81 -36.25
CA GLN A 400 -13.58 -11.56 -35.26
C GLN A 400 -14.71 -10.72 -34.65
N SER A 401 -14.59 -9.39 -34.60
CA SER A 401 -15.63 -8.48 -34.11
C SER A 401 -16.84 -8.31 -35.05
N SER A 402 -16.77 -8.83 -36.27
CA SER A 402 -17.84 -8.72 -37.28
C SER A 402 -18.65 -10.02 -37.44
N ILE A 403 -18.23 -11.09 -36.76
CA ILE A 403 -18.79 -12.43 -36.89
C ILE A 403 -19.00 -13.06 -35.51
N GLU A 404 -20.00 -13.93 -35.39
CA GLU A 404 -20.24 -14.74 -34.19
C GLU A 404 -20.25 -16.23 -34.53
N LEU A 405 -19.74 -17.07 -33.63
CA LEU A 405 -19.77 -18.53 -33.78
C LEU A 405 -21.19 -19.07 -33.56
N ILE A 406 -21.75 -19.73 -34.58
CA ILE A 406 -23.07 -20.37 -34.53
C ILE A 406 -22.96 -21.87 -34.26
N ALA A 407 -22.04 -22.55 -34.94
CA ALA A 407 -21.81 -23.97 -34.73
C ALA A 407 -20.32 -24.30 -34.88
N PRO A 408 -19.68 -24.86 -33.83
CA PRO A 408 -18.31 -25.31 -33.94
C PRO A 408 -18.22 -26.53 -34.86
N VAL A 409 -17.10 -26.68 -35.57
CA VAL A 409 -16.87 -27.81 -36.48
C VAL A 409 -17.04 -29.17 -35.79
N GLU A 410 -16.70 -29.28 -34.50
CA GLU A 410 -16.83 -30.51 -33.72
C GLU A 410 -18.30 -30.92 -33.47
N ALA A 411 -19.26 -29.97 -33.59
CA ALA A 411 -20.69 -30.24 -33.47
C ALA A 411 -21.37 -30.51 -34.82
N ARG A 412 -20.67 -30.35 -35.94
CA ARG A 412 -21.21 -30.52 -37.29
C ARG A 412 -21.35 -32.00 -37.66
N PHE A 413 -22.57 -32.43 -37.95
CA PHE A 413 -22.85 -33.80 -38.38
C PHE A 413 -22.61 -34.01 -39.88
N ASP A 414 -22.66 -32.94 -40.68
CA ASP A 414 -22.52 -32.96 -42.14
C ASP A 414 -21.09 -33.27 -42.61
N ARG A 415 -20.12 -33.28 -41.69
CA ARG A 415 -18.71 -33.61 -41.95
C ARG A 415 -18.24 -34.96 -41.41
N LYS A 416 -19.11 -35.76 -40.78
CA LYS A 416 -18.76 -37.07 -40.19
C LYS A 416 -18.41 -38.19 -41.22
N GLY A 417 -18.10 -37.83 -42.47
CA GLY A 417 -17.79 -38.76 -43.55
C GLY A 417 -16.35 -38.69 -44.09
N ASP A 418 -15.54 -37.74 -43.61
CA ASP A 418 -14.16 -37.50 -44.09
C ASP A 418 -13.10 -37.78 -43.00
N GLU A 419 -13.30 -38.81 -42.17
CA GLU A 419 -12.21 -39.42 -41.35
C GLU A 419 -11.55 -40.59 -42.08
#